data_AF-X0XQI8-F1
#
_entry.id   AF-X0XQI8-F1
#
_cell.length_a   1.000
_cell.length_b   1.000
_cell.length_c   1.000
_cell.angle_alpha   90.00
_cell.angle_beta   90.00
_cell.angle_gamma   90.00
#
_symmetry.space_group_name_H-M   'P 1'
#
loop_
_entity.id
_entity.type
_entity.pdbx_description
1 polymer ?
#
loop_
_entity_poly.entity_id
_entity_poly.type
_entity_poly.pdbx_seq_one_letter_code
_entity_poly.pdbx_strand_id
1 'polypeptide(L)'
;ILAEHTTCYGLLALDNNTNEIIAYLAKSTILASGGAGQLFSNTTNPDVTTGDGIAMAYRGGVKVTDLEFFQFHPTALYHQESPKFLISEAVRGEGAILKNIKGEPFMHSYHPLAELAPRDIVARAITEQMKKNKSDYVCLDATKIKDKFSQRFPTIHKNCIALGINPEKKYIPVAPAAHYTMGGIKTDTWGQTNLTNLYACGECTSTGVHGANRLASNSLLEGLVFGNRIAQKIKENITYSSINKLEELKLSYNAHQKKYK
;
A
#
# COMPACT_ATOMS: atom_id res chain seq x y z
N ILE A 1 1.51 19.25 -9.61
CA ILE A 1 0.79 20.21 -8.74
C ILE A 1 1.02 21.60 -9.29
N LEU A 2 -0.04 22.38 -9.46
CA LEU A 2 0.01 23.79 -9.81
C LEU A 2 0.08 24.59 -8.52
N ALA A 3 1.24 25.16 -8.19
CA ALA A 3 1.43 25.90 -6.95
C ALA A 3 2.28 27.16 -7.19
N GLU A 4 1.95 28.22 -6.47
CA GLU A 4 2.72 29.45 -6.39
C GLU A 4 2.99 29.75 -4.91
N HIS A 5 4.26 30.01 -4.56
CA HIS A 5 4.73 30.10 -3.18
C HIS A 5 4.30 28.89 -2.32
N THR A 6 3.36 29.08 -1.40
CA THR A 6 2.84 28.05 -0.50
C THR A 6 1.40 27.68 -0.79
N THR A 7 0.84 28.07 -1.94
CA THR A 7 -0.58 27.86 -2.26
C THR A 7 -0.74 26.97 -3.47
N CYS A 8 -1.56 25.92 -3.33
CA CYS A 8 -1.98 25.06 -4.42
C CYS A 8 -3.22 25.63 -5.12
N TYR A 9 -3.20 25.59 -6.45
CA TYR A 9 -4.28 26.06 -7.32
C TYR A 9 -4.87 24.92 -8.16
N GLY A 10 -4.35 23.70 -8.04
CA GLY A 10 -4.81 22.55 -8.83
C GLY A 10 -3.70 21.61 -9.26
N LEU A 11 -3.92 20.92 -10.37
CA LEU A 11 -2.97 19.97 -10.94
C LEU A 11 -2.98 19.98 -12.47
N LEU A 12 -1.88 19.50 -13.05
CA LEU A 12 -1.82 19.11 -14.45
C LEU A 12 -2.08 17.61 -14.53
N ALA A 13 -2.95 17.21 -15.44
CA ALA A 13 -3.24 15.82 -15.77
C ALA A 13 -2.91 15.54 -17.23
N LEU A 14 -2.50 14.31 -17.52
CA LEU A 14 -2.39 13.80 -18.88
C LEU A 14 -3.68 13.05 -19.20
N ASP A 15 -4.39 13.47 -20.24
CA ASP A 15 -5.50 12.69 -20.78
C ASP A 15 -4.94 11.57 -21.67
N ASN A 16 -5.13 10.32 -21.25
CA ASN A 16 -4.60 9.16 -21.98
C ASN A 16 -5.32 8.90 -23.32
N ASN A 17 -6.49 9.48 -23.57
CA ASN A 17 -7.21 9.32 -24.83
C ASN A 17 -6.69 10.31 -25.89
N THR A 18 -6.41 11.55 -25.48
CA THR A 18 -6.00 12.63 -26.40
C THR A 18 -4.51 12.90 -26.39
N ASN A 19 -3.78 12.41 -25.38
CA ASN A 19 -2.39 12.77 -25.05
C ASN A 19 -2.19 14.26 -24.76
N GLU A 20 -3.25 14.99 -24.41
CA GLU A 20 -3.18 16.39 -24.06
C GLU A 20 -2.92 16.58 -22.56
N ILE A 21 -2.22 17.66 -22.23
CA ILE A 21 -2.02 18.09 -20.84
C ILE A 21 -3.15 19.05 -20.48
N ILE A 22 -3.97 18.67 -19.51
CA ILE A 22 -5.11 19.44 -19.03
C ILE A 22 -4.78 20.05 -17.67
N ALA A 23 -5.05 21.34 -17.50
CA ALA A 23 -4.97 22.01 -16.21
C ALA A 23 -6.32 21.97 -15.49
N TYR A 24 -6.39 21.27 -14.37
CA TYR A 24 -7.53 21.30 -13.47
C TYR A 24 -7.28 22.31 -12.37
N LEU A 25 -7.98 23.45 -12.41
CA LEU A 25 -7.92 24.47 -11.37
C LEU A 25 -8.96 24.17 -10.28
N ALA A 26 -8.55 24.29 -9.03
CA ALA A 26 -9.42 24.02 -7.88
C ALA A 26 -9.05 24.89 -6.68
N LYS A 27 -10.07 25.30 -5.91
CA LYS A 27 -9.88 25.97 -4.61
C LYS A 27 -9.27 25.06 -3.55
N SER A 28 -9.45 23.77 -3.70
CA SER A 28 -8.90 22.76 -2.80
C SER A 28 -8.64 21.49 -3.61
N THR A 29 -7.44 20.95 -3.47
CA THR A 29 -7.00 19.72 -4.14
C THR A 29 -6.74 18.67 -3.08
N ILE A 30 -7.22 17.44 -3.30
CA ILE A 30 -7.03 16.31 -2.37
C ILE A 30 -6.28 15.21 -3.13
N LEU A 31 -5.15 14.75 -2.58
CA LEU A 31 -4.42 13.59 -3.07
C LEU A 31 -4.88 12.34 -2.30
N ALA A 32 -5.41 11.35 -3.03
CA ALA A 32 -5.87 10.07 -2.48
C ALA A 32 -5.44 8.91 -3.41
N SER A 33 -4.17 8.92 -3.81
CA SER A 33 -3.60 8.12 -4.91
C SER A 33 -3.19 6.70 -4.52
N GLY A 34 -3.38 6.31 -3.26
CA GLY A 34 -2.91 5.01 -2.76
C GLY A 34 -1.40 4.95 -2.52
N GLY A 35 -0.89 3.74 -2.29
CA GLY A 35 0.52 3.50 -1.96
C GLY A 35 1.46 3.37 -3.17
N ALA A 36 2.66 2.87 -2.89
CA ALA A 36 3.74 2.66 -3.85
C ALA A 36 4.15 1.17 -3.93
N GLY A 37 3.17 0.26 -3.83
CA GLY A 37 3.39 -1.18 -3.79
C GLY A 37 4.05 -1.76 -5.05
N GLN A 38 3.91 -1.10 -6.20
CA GLN A 38 4.50 -1.52 -7.49
C GLN A 38 6.01 -1.23 -7.60
N LEU A 39 6.64 -0.63 -6.59
CA LEU A 39 8.10 -0.55 -6.50
C LEU A 39 8.75 -1.92 -6.26
N PHE A 40 7.97 -2.92 -5.82
CA PHE A 40 8.44 -4.26 -5.49
C PHE A 40 7.95 -5.27 -6.52
N SER A 41 8.86 -6.12 -6.99
CA SER A 41 8.54 -7.22 -7.92
C SER A 41 7.55 -8.23 -7.35
N ASN A 42 7.54 -8.39 -6.01
CA ASN A 42 6.57 -9.22 -5.32
C ASN A 42 5.63 -8.35 -4.47
N THR A 43 4.41 -8.12 -4.96
CA THR A 43 3.44 -7.21 -4.34
C THR A 43 2.04 -7.78 -4.39
N THR A 44 1.23 -7.49 -3.37
CA THR A 44 -0.21 -7.78 -3.38
C THR A 44 -1.03 -6.63 -3.94
N ASN A 45 -0.39 -5.51 -4.26
CA ASN A 45 -1.07 -4.29 -4.61
C ASN A 45 -1.44 -4.26 -6.09
N PRO A 46 -2.61 -3.70 -6.47
CA PRO A 46 -3.00 -3.54 -7.87
C PRO A 46 -1.97 -2.76 -8.68
N ASP A 47 -1.99 -2.93 -10.00
CA ASP A 47 -1.03 -2.32 -10.94
C ASP A 47 -1.03 -0.78 -10.91
N VAL A 48 -2.11 -0.17 -10.41
CA VAL A 48 -2.24 1.29 -10.30
C VAL A 48 -1.50 1.88 -9.08
N THR A 49 -0.99 1.06 -8.16
CA THR A 49 -0.33 1.53 -6.91
C THR A 49 1.16 1.86 -7.13
N THR A 50 1.40 2.83 -8.00
CA THR A 50 2.74 3.15 -8.53
C THR A 50 3.52 4.18 -7.72
N GLY A 51 2.89 4.82 -6.73
CA GLY A 51 3.50 5.91 -5.96
C GLY A 51 3.62 7.23 -6.74
N ASP A 52 2.96 7.35 -7.89
CA ASP A 52 2.93 8.53 -8.74
C ASP A 52 2.42 9.79 -8.02
N GLY A 53 1.39 9.66 -7.18
CA GLY A 53 0.88 10.78 -6.39
C GLY A 53 1.84 11.26 -5.31
N ILE A 54 2.54 10.35 -4.62
CA ILE A 54 3.61 10.70 -3.67
C ILE A 54 4.74 11.42 -4.41
N ALA A 55 5.17 10.89 -5.56
CA ALA A 55 6.24 11.47 -6.36
C ALA A 55 5.85 12.84 -6.95
N MET A 56 4.60 12.99 -7.40
CA MET A 56 4.03 14.27 -7.85
C MET A 56 4.00 15.31 -6.73
N ALA A 57 3.61 14.90 -5.52
CA ALA A 57 3.61 15.76 -4.34
C ALA A 57 5.02 16.26 -4.00
N TYR A 58 5.98 15.34 -3.93
CA TYR A 58 7.38 15.66 -3.68
C TYR A 58 7.95 16.65 -4.70
N ARG A 59 7.73 16.41 -6.00
CA ARG A 59 8.14 17.34 -7.08
C ARG A 59 7.47 18.71 -6.97
N GLY A 60 6.25 18.76 -6.44
CA GLY A 60 5.52 20.00 -6.16
C GLY A 60 5.96 20.75 -4.90
N GLY A 61 7.04 20.31 -4.22
CA GLY A 61 7.52 20.95 -3.00
C GLY A 61 6.78 20.53 -1.73
N VAL A 62 5.96 19.49 -1.80
CA VAL A 62 5.28 18.92 -0.63
C VAL A 62 6.25 18.03 0.14
N LYS A 63 6.23 18.14 1.47
CA LYS A 63 7.05 17.29 2.35
C LYS A 63 6.55 15.85 2.30
N VAL A 64 7.49 14.92 2.20
CA VAL A 64 7.25 13.47 2.36
C VAL A 64 8.09 12.96 3.53
N THR A 65 7.64 11.91 4.20
CA THR A 65 8.35 11.30 5.34
C THR A 65 8.09 9.80 5.36
N ASP A 66 8.91 9.08 6.12
CA ASP A 66 8.67 7.68 6.51
C ASP A 66 8.64 6.70 5.33
N LEU A 67 9.23 7.08 4.20
CA LEU A 67 9.21 6.32 2.94
C LEU A 67 9.94 4.97 3.04
N GLU A 68 10.81 4.81 4.04
CA GLU A 68 11.46 3.54 4.36
C GLU A 68 10.50 2.50 4.97
N PHE A 69 9.35 2.94 5.50
CA PHE A 69 8.40 2.05 6.16
C PHE A 69 7.40 1.47 5.15
N PHE A 70 7.73 0.26 4.69
CA PHE A 70 6.85 -0.64 3.94
C PHE A 70 6.50 -1.87 4.78
N GLN A 71 5.22 -2.22 4.80
CA GLN A 71 4.78 -3.48 5.40
C GLN A 71 4.71 -4.57 4.34
N PHE A 72 5.24 -5.73 4.70
CA PHE A 72 5.16 -6.94 3.90
C PHE A 72 4.13 -7.90 4.51
N HIS A 73 3.28 -8.46 3.65
CA HIS A 73 2.41 -9.56 4.04
C HIS A 73 3.19 -10.87 3.93
N PRO A 74 3.25 -11.73 4.97
CA PRO A 74 4.14 -12.88 5.01
C PRO A 74 3.71 -14.01 4.07
N THR A 75 2.40 -14.20 3.90
CA THR A 75 1.81 -15.36 3.21
C THR A 75 1.07 -14.92 1.94
N ALA A 76 1.76 -14.26 1.01
CA ALA A 76 1.22 -14.08 -0.34
C ALA A 76 1.43 -15.36 -1.15
N LEU A 77 0.42 -15.79 -1.90
CA LEU A 77 0.47 -16.98 -2.74
C LEU A 77 1.60 -16.83 -3.78
N TYR A 78 2.50 -17.79 -3.81
CA TYR A 78 3.60 -17.78 -4.78
C TYR A 78 3.14 -18.39 -6.11
N HIS A 79 3.05 -17.55 -7.13
CA HIS A 79 2.81 -17.90 -8.54
C HIS A 79 3.47 -16.85 -9.43
N GLN A 80 3.47 -17.04 -10.76
CA GLN A 80 4.16 -16.10 -11.67
C GLN A 80 3.41 -14.76 -11.83
N GLU A 81 2.08 -14.77 -11.85
CA GLU A 81 1.27 -13.57 -12.10
C GLU A 81 1.36 -12.55 -10.95
N SER A 82 1.07 -11.29 -11.25
CA SER A 82 1.02 -10.17 -10.31
C SER A 82 -0.32 -9.43 -10.53
N PRO A 83 -0.96 -8.87 -9.48
CA PRO A 83 -0.59 -8.94 -8.07
C PRO A 83 -0.74 -10.34 -7.46
N LYS A 84 -0.01 -10.60 -6.38
CA LYS A 84 -0.12 -11.86 -5.65
C LYS A 84 -1.44 -11.92 -4.88
N PHE A 85 -2.14 -13.04 -5.00
CA PHE A 85 -3.28 -13.32 -4.13
C PHE A 85 -2.82 -13.53 -2.68
N LEU A 86 -3.53 -12.94 -1.72
CA LEU A 86 -3.15 -12.97 -0.31
C LEU A 86 -3.79 -14.17 0.40
N ILE A 87 -2.97 -14.99 1.07
CA ILE A 87 -3.47 -16.03 2.00
C ILE A 87 -3.64 -15.40 3.38
N SER A 88 -4.89 -15.18 3.78
CA SER A 88 -5.25 -14.45 5.01
C SER A 88 -4.51 -14.97 6.24
N GLU A 89 -4.13 -14.06 7.14
CA GLU A 89 -3.52 -14.41 8.44
C GLU A 89 -4.41 -15.33 9.28
N ALA A 90 -5.73 -15.26 9.06
CA ALA A 90 -6.69 -16.16 9.70
C ALA A 90 -6.38 -17.64 9.41
N VAL A 91 -5.76 -17.97 8.27
CA VAL A 91 -5.35 -19.35 7.95
C VAL A 91 -4.28 -19.84 8.93
N ARG A 92 -3.30 -18.99 9.28
CA ARG A 92 -2.32 -19.30 10.35
C ARG A 92 -3.00 -19.36 11.71
N GLY A 93 -3.96 -18.45 11.97
CA GLY A 93 -4.79 -18.43 13.17
C GLY A 93 -5.55 -19.73 13.43
N GLU A 94 -6.02 -20.40 12.37
CA GLU A 94 -6.71 -21.69 12.43
C GLU A 94 -5.75 -22.90 12.49
N GLY A 95 -4.45 -22.67 12.69
CA GLY A 95 -3.46 -23.72 12.91
C GLY A 95 -2.72 -24.20 11.67
N ALA A 96 -2.73 -23.44 10.56
CA ALA A 96 -1.83 -23.72 9.45
C ALA A 96 -0.37 -23.50 9.86
N ILE A 97 0.54 -24.38 9.41
CA ILE A 97 1.94 -24.42 9.85
C ILE A 97 2.86 -24.00 8.71
N LEU A 98 3.85 -23.16 9.00
CA LEU A 98 4.86 -22.76 8.02
C LEU A 98 6.00 -23.78 7.99
N LYS A 99 6.27 -24.31 6.79
CA LYS A 99 7.29 -25.32 6.51
C LYS A 99 8.26 -24.84 5.44
N ASN A 100 9.53 -25.16 5.58
CA ASN A 100 10.50 -24.90 4.53
C ASN A 100 10.26 -25.86 3.33
N ILE A 101 11.06 -25.70 2.26
CA ILE A 101 10.94 -26.56 1.06
C ILE A 101 11.26 -28.04 1.30
N LYS A 102 11.86 -28.38 2.45
CA LYS A 102 12.12 -29.77 2.87
C LYS A 102 10.95 -30.36 3.67
N GLY A 103 9.90 -29.58 3.92
CA GLY A 103 8.73 -29.98 4.71
C GLY A 103 8.90 -29.82 6.22
N GLU A 104 9.98 -29.18 6.69
CA GLU A 104 10.27 -29.02 8.12
C GLU A 104 9.60 -27.74 8.65
N PRO A 105 8.84 -27.80 9.76
CA PRO A 105 8.34 -26.60 10.42
C PRO A 105 9.50 -25.78 10.98
N PHE A 106 9.45 -24.45 10.88
CA PHE A 106 10.60 -23.62 11.28
C PHE A 106 10.26 -22.49 12.25
N MET A 107 9.01 -22.02 12.32
CA MET A 107 8.66 -20.80 13.07
C MET A 107 8.97 -20.88 14.58
N HIS A 108 8.93 -22.07 15.17
CA HIS A 108 9.29 -22.28 16.58
C HIS A 108 10.73 -21.89 16.91
N SER A 109 11.64 -21.91 15.93
CA SER A 109 13.04 -21.47 16.09
C SER A 109 13.19 -19.95 16.04
N TYR A 110 12.15 -19.22 15.61
CA TYR A 110 12.17 -17.76 15.42
C TYR A 110 11.41 -17.00 16.51
N HIS A 111 10.29 -17.57 16.99
CA HIS A 111 9.44 -16.89 17.96
C HIS A 111 8.64 -17.90 18.78
N PRO A 112 8.44 -17.69 20.10
CA PRO A 112 7.65 -18.59 20.95
C PRO A 112 6.20 -18.80 20.49
N LEU A 113 5.59 -17.77 19.90
CA LEU A 113 4.23 -17.86 19.33
C LEU A 113 4.17 -18.56 17.96
N ALA A 114 5.32 -18.96 17.40
CA ALA A 114 5.44 -19.61 16.10
C ALA A 114 4.63 -18.88 15.00
N GLU A 115 3.67 -19.54 14.34
CA GLU A 115 2.85 -18.98 13.26
C GLU A 115 1.94 -17.81 13.69
N LEU A 116 1.73 -17.64 15.00
CA LEU A 116 0.97 -16.52 15.59
C LEU A 116 1.87 -15.34 15.98
N ALA A 117 3.17 -15.38 15.65
CA ALA A 117 4.07 -14.26 15.84
C ALA A 117 3.61 -13.01 15.04
N PRO A 118 4.06 -11.81 15.47
CA PRO A 118 3.89 -10.58 14.70
C PRO A 118 4.27 -10.72 13.23
N ARG A 119 3.51 -10.04 12.36
CA ARG A 119 3.59 -10.16 10.91
C ARG A 119 5.00 -9.95 10.36
N ASP A 120 5.72 -8.97 10.90
CA ASP A 120 7.09 -8.62 10.51
C ASP A 120 8.08 -9.73 10.87
N ILE A 121 7.91 -10.39 12.02
CA ILE A 121 8.72 -11.53 12.44
C ILE A 121 8.49 -12.72 11.51
N VAL A 122 7.23 -13.03 11.20
CA VAL A 122 6.89 -14.12 10.26
C VAL A 122 7.47 -13.84 8.88
N ALA A 123 7.33 -12.63 8.35
CA ALA A 123 7.87 -12.25 7.05
C ALA A 123 9.40 -12.40 6.99
N ARG A 124 10.11 -11.92 8.02
CA ARG A 124 11.57 -12.07 8.15
C ARG A 124 11.99 -13.53 8.22
N ALA A 125 11.33 -14.34 9.03
CA ALA A 125 11.60 -15.77 9.16
C ALA A 125 11.44 -16.50 7.82
N ILE A 126 10.38 -16.20 7.06
CA ILE A 126 10.19 -16.75 5.71
C ILE A 126 11.33 -16.34 4.78
N THR A 127 11.70 -15.05 4.74
CA THR A 127 12.82 -14.57 3.91
C THR A 127 14.14 -15.25 4.24
N GLU A 128 14.42 -15.47 5.52
CA GLU A 128 15.62 -16.20 5.94
C GLU A 128 15.59 -17.68 5.52
N GLN A 129 14.45 -18.36 5.65
CA GLN A 129 14.31 -19.73 5.19
C GLN A 129 14.44 -19.87 3.67
N MET A 130 13.88 -18.92 2.91
CA MET A 130 14.07 -18.81 1.46
C MET A 130 15.56 -18.71 1.10
N LYS A 131 16.30 -17.82 1.76
CA LYS A 131 17.75 -17.66 1.56
C LYS A 131 18.54 -18.91 1.94
N LYS A 132 18.27 -19.49 3.12
CA LYS A 132 18.97 -20.67 3.65
C LYS A 132 18.80 -21.89 2.73
N ASN A 133 17.62 -22.05 2.14
CA ASN A 133 17.28 -23.18 1.29
C ASN A 133 17.40 -22.88 -0.21
N LYS A 134 17.86 -21.68 -0.59
CA LYS A 134 17.96 -21.23 -1.99
C LYS A 134 16.65 -21.44 -2.76
N SER A 135 15.55 -20.97 -2.19
CA SER A 135 14.21 -21.10 -2.76
C SER A 135 13.47 -19.77 -2.78
N ASP A 136 12.57 -19.61 -3.74
CA ASP A 136 11.73 -18.42 -3.92
C ASP A 136 10.48 -18.41 -3.04
N TYR A 137 10.17 -19.52 -2.36
CA TYR A 137 8.99 -19.64 -1.51
C TYR A 137 9.20 -20.61 -0.34
N VAL A 138 8.27 -20.60 0.60
CA VAL A 138 8.08 -21.63 1.61
C VAL A 138 6.67 -22.21 1.50
N CYS A 139 6.38 -23.25 2.26
CA CYS A 139 5.11 -23.97 2.22
C CYS A 139 4.25 -23.60 3.45
N LEU A 140 2.98 -23.28 3.23
CA LEU A 140 1.97 -23.19 4.28
C LEU A 140 1.12 -24.46 4.26
N ASP A 141 1.20 -25.24 5.34
CA ASP A 141 0.44 -26.47 5.52
C ASP A 141 -0.88 -26.19 6.24
N ALA A 142 -1.96 -26.11 5.47
CA ALA A 142 -3.33 -25.97 5.96
C ALA A 142 -4.10 -27.31 6.02
N THR A 143 -3.45 -28.43 5.72
CA THR A 143 -4.12 -29.74 5.54
C THR A 143 -4.74 -30.31 6.82
N LYS A 144 -4.33 -29.79 7.99
CA LYS A 144 -4.81 -30.21 9.31
C LYS A 144 -5.88 -29.29 9.92
N ILE A 145 -6.33 -28.26 9.21
CA ILE A 145 -7.45 -27.44 9.67
C ILE A 145 -8.69 -28.34 9.75
N LYS A 146 -9.29 -28.43 10.95
CA LYS A 146 -10.34 -29.43 11.27
C LYS A 146 -11.61 -29.23 10.45
N ASP A 147 -12.00 -27.98 10.25
CA ASP A 147 -13.14 -27.63 9.41
C ASP A 147 -12.74 -27.67 7.93
N LYS A 148 -13.71 -27.93 7.05
CA LYS A 148 -13.44 -27.92 5.61
C LYS A 148 -12.86 -26.56 5.20
N PHE A 149 -11.64 -26.55 4.68
CA PHE A 149 -10.95 -25.33 4.25
C PHE A 149 -11.77 -24.57 3.22
N SER A 150 -12.40 -25.30 2.30
CA SER A 150 -13.32 -24.76 1.29
C SER A 150 -14.53 -24.01 1.87
N GLN A 151 -14.97 -24.33 3.08
CA GLN A 151 -16.08 -23.65 3.75
C GLN A 151 -15.61 -22.46 4.58
N ARG A 152 -14.49 -22.59 5.30
CA ARG A 152 -13.92 -21.51 6.12
C ARG A 152 -13.29 -20.40 5.26
N PHE A 153 -12.64 -20.76 4.16
CA PHE A 153 -11.87 -19.84 3.31
C PHE A 153 -12.21 -20.02 1.82
N PRO A 154 -13.48 -19.85 1.42
CA PRO A 154 -13.95 -20.18 0.07
C PRO A 154 -13.20 -19.43 -1.04
N THR A 155 -12.92 -18.14 -0.83
CA THR A 155 -12.16 -17.32 -1.78
C THR A 155 -10.71 -17.82 -1.92
N ILE A 156 -10.05 -18.15 -0.81
CA ILE A 156 -8.68 -18.66 -0.82
C ILE A 156 -8.64 -20.03 -1.52
N HIS A 157 -9.59 -20.91 -1.18
CA HIS A 157 -9.72 -22.22 -1.78
C HIS A 157 -9.90 -22.12 -3.31
N LYS A 158 -10.81 -21.26 -3.77
CA LYS A 158 -11.05 -21.04 -5.21
C LYS A 158 -9.78 -20.60 -5.94
N ASN A 159 -9.03 -19.64 -5.39
CA ASN A 159 -7.78 -19.15 -5.99
C ASN A 159 -6.69 -20.23 -6.02
N CYS A 160 -6.54 -21.02 -4.94
CA CYS A 160 -5.60 -22.13 -4.93
C CYS A 160 -5.95 -23.20 -5.97
N ILE A 161 -7.24 -23.58 -6.07
CA ILE A 161 -7.71 -24.58 -7.03
C ILE A 161 -7.50 -24.13 -8.47
N ALA A 162 -7.71 -22.84 -8.77
CA ALA A 162 -7.44 -22.29 -10.10
C ALA A 162 -5.98 -22.47 -10.53
N LEU A 163 -5.05 -22.58 -9.57
CA LEU A 163 -3.62 -22.84 -9.79
C LEU A 163 -3.23 -24.32 -9.59
N GLY A 164 -4.21 -25.23 -9.49
CA GLY A 164 -3.96 -26.67 -9.31
C GLY A 164 -3.50 -27.08 -7.90
N ILE A 165 -3.65 -26.19 -6.92
CA ILE A 165 -3.29 -26.40 -5.51
C ILE A 165 -4.57 -26.67 -4.74
N ASN A 166 -4.72 -27.87 -4.17
CA ASN A 166 -5.80 -28.17 -3.24
C ASN A 166 -5.28 -27.99 -1.80
N PRO A 167 -5.69 -26.94 -1.07
CA PRO A 167 -5.23 -26.67 0.30
C PRO A 167 -5.52 -27.77 1.32
N GLU A 168 -6.52 -28.62 1.06
CA GLU A 168 -6.91 -29.74 1.93
C GLU A 168 -5.99 -30.96 1.73
N LYS A 169 -5.16 -30.97 0.67
CA LYS A 169 -4.32 -32.11 0.29
C LYS A 169 -2.86 -31.77 0.03
N LYS A 170 -2.54 -30.52 -0.30
CA LYS A 170 -1.22 -30.05 -0.69
C LYS A 170 -0.87 -28.77 0.07
N TYR A 171 0.42 -28.54 0.29
CA TYR A 171 0.90 -27.30 0.88
C TYR A 171 0.74 -26.14 -0.10
N ILE A 172 0.43 -24.96 0.44
CA ILE A 172 0.27 -23.73 -0.33
C ILE A 172 1.64 -23.05 -0.42
N PRO A 173 2.22 -22.84 -1.61
CA PRO A 173 3.48 -22.12 -1.74
C PRO A 173 3.24 -20.64 -1.45
N VAL A 174 4.03 -20.05 -0.55
CA VAL A 174 3.88 -18.67 -0.10
C VAL A 174 5.21 -17.96 0.01
N ALA A 175 5.21 -16.64 -0.23
CA ALA A 175 6.37 -15.77 -0.07
C ALA A 175 5.93 -14.39 0.47
N PRO A 176 6.82 -13.62 1.11
CA PRO A 176 6.50 -12.28 1.58
C PRO A 176 6.36 -11.32 0.40
N ALA A 177 5.31 -10.51 0.39
CA ALA A 177 5.04 -9.53 -0.66
C ALA A 177 4.77 -8.14 -0.07
N ALA A 178 5.22 -7.10 -0.77
CA ALA A 178 4.93 -5.71 -0.39
C ALA A 178 3.40 -5.51 -0.37
N HIS A 179 2.90 -4.91 0.70
CA HIS A 179 1.47 -4.90 0.98
C HIS A 179 0.92 -3.52 1.32
N TYR A 180 1.66 -2.70 2.04
CA TYR A 180 1.19 -1.38 2.44
C TYR A 180 2.35 -0.40 2.61
N THR A 181 2.12 0.85 2.20
CA THR A 181 3.05 1.97 2.36
C THR A 181 2.64 2.80 3.56
N MET A 182 3.44 2.82 4.64
CA MET A 182 3.14 3.65 5.81
C MET A 182 3.64 5.09 5.64
N GLY A 183 4.73 5.25 4.89
CA GLY A 183 5.25 6.55 4.51
C GLY A 183 4.43 7.22 3.41
N GLY A 184 4.75 8.49 3.15
CA GLY A 184 4.14 9.21 2.04
C GLY A 184 4.14 10.71 2.25
N ILE A 185 3.12 11.36 1.72
CA ILE A 185 2.87 12.79 1.85
C ILE A 185 2.64 13.11 3.32
N LYS A 186 3.49 13.98 3.89
CA LYS A 186 3.34 14.41 5.28
C LYS A 186 2.10 15.29 5.40
N THR A 187 1.19 14.91 6.29
CA THR A 187 0.03 15.73 6.65
C THR A 187 -0.02 16.02 8.14
N ASP A 188 -0.82 17.01 8.52
CA ASP A 188 -1.31 17.11 9.90
C ASP A 188 -2.49 16.15 10.16
N THR A 189 -3.08 16.23 11.36
CA THR A 189 -4.21 15.38 11.79
C THR A 189 -5.54 15.71 11.09
N TRP A 190 -5.57 16.77 10.27
CA TRP A 190 -6.70 17.19 9.43
C TRP A 190 -6.46 16.93 7.94
N GLY A 191 -5.35 16.27 7.59
CA GLY A 191 -5.00 15.94 6.21
C GLY A 191 -4.41 17.11 5.42
N GLN A 192 -4.04 18.22 6.08
CA GLN A 192 -3.41 19.36 5.41
C GLN A 192 -1.93 19.10 5.16
N THR A 193 -1.45 19.46 3.97
CA THR A 193 -0.02 19.43 3.64
C THR A 193 0.66 20.76 4.02
N ASN A 194 1.95 20.91 3.72
CA ASN A 194 2.65 22.19 3.86
C ASN A 194 2.27 23.23 2.78
N LEU A 195 1.41 22.89 1.82
CA LEU A 195 0.84 23.83 0.87
C LEU A 195 -0.62 24.11 1.23
N THR A 196 -0.96 25.39 1.37
CA THR A 196 -2.34 25.87 1.49
C THR A 196 -3.17 25.34 0.33
N ASN A 197 -4.42 24.93 0.61
CA ASN A 197 -5.36 24.33 -0.34
C ASN A 197 -4.97 22.96 -0.91
N LEU A 198 -3.88 22.34 -0.46
CA LEU A 198 -3.54 20.96 -0.78
C LEU A 198 -3.67 20.07 0.45
N TYR A 199 -4.50 19.04 0.30
CA TYR A 199 -4.75 18.01 1.28
C TYR A 199 -4.33 16.66 0.73
N ALA A 200 -4.15 15.69 1.62
CA ALA A 200 -3.95 14.30 1.23
C ALA A 200 -4.57 13.35 2.27
N CYS A 201 -5.00 12.18 1.84
CA CYS A 201 -5.48 11.12 2.74
C CYS A 201 -5.28 9.72 2.17
N GLY A 202 -5.50 8.72 3.04
CA GLY A 202 -5.30 7.32 2.70
C GLY A 202 -3.82 6.95 2.57
N GLU A 203 -3.55 5.85 1.88
CA GLU A 203 -2.20 5.24 1.85
C GLU A 203 -1.12 6.12 1.19
N CYS A 204 -1.49 7.16 0.44
CA CYS A 204 -0.50 8.09 -0.11
C CYS A 204 0.13 9.02 0.95
N THR A 205 -0.29 8.93 2.22
CA THR A 205 0.08 9.84 3.29
C THR A 205 0.89 9.18 4.40
N SER A 206 1.79 9.94 5.01
CA SER A 206 2.21 9.69 6.38
C SER A 206 1.48 10.68 7.29
N THR A 207 0.42 10.17 7.92
CA THR A 207 -0.40 10.89 8.92
C THR A 207 0.19 10.79 10.33
N GLY A 208 1.15 9.88 10.54
CA GLY A 208 1.66 9.47 11.85
C GLY A 208 0.84 8.39 12.55
N VAL A 209 -0.36 8.01 12.07
CA VAL A 209 -1.21 6.99 12.73
C VAL A 209 -0.56 5.60 12.75
N HIS A 210 0.19 5.26 11.69
CA HIS A 210 0.83 3.94 11.58
C HIS A 210 2.24 3.89 12.14
N GLY A 211 2.92 5.02 12.30
CA GLY A 211 4.34 5.06 12.64
C GLY A 211 5.17 4.10 11.76
N ALA A 212 6.02 3.30 12.38
CA ALA A 212 6.88 2.33 11.69
C ALA A 212 6.16 1.02 11.29
N ASN A 213 4.93 0.77 11.76
CA ASN A 213 4.23 -0.46 11.43
C ASN A 213 2.70 -0.33 11.57
N ARG A 214 1.97 -0.72 10.52
CA ARG A 214 0.52 -0.56 10.44
C ARG A 214 -0.22 -1.74 11.07
N LEU A 215 -1.15 -1.47 11.99
CA LEU A 215 -2.08 -2.49 12.49
C LEU A 215 -3.08 -2.90 11.39
N ALA A 216 -3.46 -4.19 11.35
CA ALA A 216 -4.52 -4.67 10.47
C ALA A 216 -5.81 -3.86 10.65
N SER A 217 -6.60 -3.74 9.57
CA SER A 217 -7.88 -3.01 9.51
C SER A 217 -7.83 -1.48 9.68
N ASN A 218 -6.72 -0.89 10.17
CA ASN A 218 -6.65 0.56 10.37
C ASN A 218 -6.55 1.39 9.07
N SER A 219 -6.04 0.84 7.96
CA SER A 219 -5.85 1.61 6.72
C SER A 219 -7.16 2.15 6.13
N LEU A 220 -8.24 1.34 6.16
CA LEU A 220 -9.55 1.78 5.69
C LEU A 220 -10.12 2.88 6.60
N LEU A 221 -9.98 2.69 7.92
CA LEU A 221 -10.45 3.66 8.90
C LEU A 221 -9.71 4.99 8.79
N GLU A 222 -8.39 4.96 8.59
CA GLU A 222 -7.60 6.16 8.33
C GLU A 222 -8.15 6.94 7.12
N GLY A 223 -8.35 6.26 5.98
CA GLY A 223 -8.91 6.90 4.78
C GLY A 223 -10.27 7.57 5.04
N LEU A 224 -11.18 6.88 5.74
CA LEU A 224 -12.51 7.40 6.08
C LEU A 224 -12.43 8.60 7.04
N VAL A 225 -11.64 8.48 8.11
CA VAL A 225 -11.51 9.51 9.14
C VAL A 225 -10.88 10.77 8.57
N PHE A 226 -9.75 10.64 7.87
CA PHE A 226 -9.06 11.79 7.28
C PHE A 226 -9.85 12.39 6.13
N GLY A 227 -10.50 11.58 5.28
CA GLY A 227 -11.40 12.08 4.25
C GLY A 227 -12.53 12.95 4.82
N ASN A 228 -13.18 12.51 5.90
CA ASN A 228 -14.21 13.29 6.58
C ASN A 228 -13.64 14.59 7.20
N ARG A 229 -12.47 14.53 7.84
CA ARG A 229 -11.80 15.72 8.41
C ARG A 229 -11.45 16.75 7.34
N ILE A 230 -10.90 16.31 6.21
CA ILE A 230 -10.59 17.16 5.07
C ILE A 230 -11.86 17.84 4.54
N ALA A 231 -12.96 17.10 4.38
CA ALA A 231 -14.23 17.65 3.92
C ALA A 231 -14.75 18.75 4.87
N GLN A 232 -14.68 18.53 6.19
CA GLN A 232 -15.02 19.54 7.19
C GLN A 232 -14.12 20.77 7.06
N LYS A 233 -12.81 20.57 6.90
CA LYS A 233 -11.84 21.66 6.83
C LYS A 233 -12.00 22.52 5.57
N ILE A 234 -12.27 21.88 4.43
CA ILE A 234 -12.57 22.57 3.18
C ILE A 234 -13.81 23.45 3.35
N LYS A 235 -14.87 22.94 4.01
CA LYS A 235 -16.11 23.70 4.23
C LYS A 235 -15.89 24.99 5.03
N GLU A 236 -15.01 24.97 6.03
CA GLU A 236 -14.63 26.18 6.81
C GLU A 236 -13.90 27.23 5.94
N ASN A 237 -13.07 26.77 5.00
CA ASN A 237 -12.17 27.62 4.21
C ASN A 237 -12.79 28.17 2.91
N ILE A 238 -13.91 27.62 2.43
CA ILE A 238 -14.61 28.07 1.21
C ILE A 238 -14.97 29.57 1.26
N THR A 239 -15.13 30.13 2.46
CA THR A 239 -15.53 31.53 2.69
C THR A 239 -14.45 32.58 2.36
N TYR A 240 -13.17 32.20 2.21
CA TYR A 240 -12.05 33.16 2.17
C TYR A 240 -11.33 33.34 0.81
N SER A 241 -11.64 32.57 -0.24
CA SER A 241 -10.97 32.70 -1.54
C SER A 241 -11.91 33.12 -2.67
N SER A 242 -11.83 34.41 -3.03
CA SER A 242 -12.37 34.95 -4.27
C SER A 242 -11.59 34.37 -5.46
N ILE A 243 -12.33 33.75 -6.39
CA ILE A 243 -11.85 32.99 -7.55
C ILE A 243 -11.10 33.86 -8.57
N ASN A 244 -11.21 35.19 -8.46
CA ASN A 244 -10.85 36.17 -9.49
C ASN A 244 -9.36 36.24 -9.83
N LYS A 245 -8.48 35.42 -9.23
CA LYS A 245 -7.07 35.29 -9.61
C LYS A 245 -6.75 34.11 -10.54
N LEU A 246 -7.69 33.20 -10.78
CA LEU A 246 -7.44 31.99 -11.57
C LEU A 246 -7.47 32.22 -13.09
N GLU A 247 -8.14 33.28 -13.56
CA GLU A 247 -8.32 33.58 -14.99
C GLU A 247 -7.05 34.13 -15.68
N GLU A 248 -6.04 34.57 -14.93
CA GLU A 248 -4.77 35.12 -15.46
C GLU A 248 -3.53 34.28 -15.08
N LEU A 249 -3.69 32.98 -14.82
CA LEU A 249 -2.55 32.12 -14.51
C LEU A 249 -1.70 31.84 -15.77
N LYS A 250 -0.53 32.50 -15.88
CA LYS A 250 0.52 32.08 -16.81
C LYS A 250 1.18 30.80 -16.29
N LEU A 251 0.72 29.67 -16.81
CA LEU A 251 1.27 28.36 -16.46
C LEU A 251 2.58 28.13 -17.22
N SER A 252 3.70 28.09 -16.48
CA SER A 252 4.95 27.49 -16.94
C SER A 252 5.19 26.22 -16.14
N TYR A 253 5.28 25.07 -16.80
CA TYR A 253 5.69 23.83 -16.13
C TYR A 253 7.07 23.40 -16.63
N ASN A 254 7.91 22.94 -15.71
CA ASN A 254 9.22 22.42 -16.03
C ASN A 254 9.25 20.93 -15.66
N ALA A 255 9.26 20.08 -16.69
CA ALA A 255 9.33 18.63 -16.52
C ALA A 255 10.78 18.11 -16.49
N HIS A 256 11.80 18.95 -16.32
CA HIS A 256 13.19 18.50 -16.27
C HIS A 256 13.40 17.49 -15.13
N GLN A 257 13.31 16.21 -15.47
CA GLN A 257 13.95 15.14 -14.74
C GLN A 257 15.46 15.40 -14.87
N LYS A 258 16.11 15.84 -13.78
CA LYS A 258 17.53 15.50 -13.63
C LYS A 258 17.60 13.98 -13.75
N LYS A 259 18.21 13.47 -14.82
CA LYS A 259 18.62 12.08 -14.89
C LYS A 259 19.54 11.86 -13.69
N TYR A 260 19.02 11.22 -12.64
CA TYR A 260 19.88 10.61 -11.64
C TYR A 260 20.58 9.47 -12.38
N LYS A 261 21.88 9.66 -12.63
CA LYS A 261 22.78 8.63 -13.14
C LYS A 261 23.04 7.60 -12.05
#